data_AF-A0A1G0ZRC4-F1
#
_entry.id   AF-A0A1G0ZRC4-F1
#
_cell.length_a   1.000
_cell.length_b   1.000
_cell.length_c   1.000
_cell.angle_alpha   90.00
_cell.angle_beta   90.00
_cell.angle_gamma   90.00
#
_symmetry.space_group_name_H-M   'P 1'
#
loop_
_entity.id
_entity.type
_entity.pdbx_description
1 polymer ?
#
loop_
_entity_poly.entity_id
_entity_poly.type
_entity_poly.pdbx_seq_one_letter_code
_entity_poly.pdbx_strand_id
1 'polypeptide(L)'
;MKNRTRIIMALLVGLLIGGSRFLYESSMPSLVPHDAQGGIWVVFSSVVSGGTVLLVSLFCFLALRFFGMQMRLWGSVCLLPLIFIVGWTANTMIHLTQIRHALVDAANPTTEPDRLRGLVGYETGFGYEIDNRIASNPNTPVDVLRSLYGKSDQVGTVMCLARNPKTPDDILLKLASRDDNWKEWIQKSLAANPRYKEITGPKPSAVPSEAASR
;
A
#
# COMPACT_ATOMS: atom_id res chain seq x y z
N MET A 1 14.00 -3.64 -44.39
CA MET A 1 12.74 -3.13 -43.78
C MET A 1 12.52 -1.68 -44.16
N LYS A 2 11.30 -1.31 -44.58
CA LYS A 2 10.94 0.10 -44.85
C LYS A 2 10.86 0.89 -43.53
N ASN A 3 11.13 2.20 -43.58
CA ASN A 3 11.10 3.06 -42.38
C ASN A 3 9.74 3.04 -41.67
N ARG A 4 8.63 2.99 -42.43
CA ARG A 4 7.27 2.86 -41.86
C ARG A 4 7.14 1.62 -40.97
N THR A 5 7.68 0.48 -41.40
CA THR A 5 7.64 -0.76 -40.61
C THR A 5 8.43 -0.63 -39.31
N ARG A 6 9.61 0.00 -39.34
CA ARG A 6 10.43 0.25 -38.14
C ARG A 6 9.70 1.13 -37.12
N ILE A 7 9.03 2.19 -37.60
CA ILE A 7 8.25 3.09 -36.74
C ILE A 7 7.12 2.33 -36.07
N ILE A 8 6.33 1.56 -36.82
CA ILE A 8 5.22 0.78 -36.29
C ILE A 8 5.71 -0.21 -35.23
N MET A 9 6.77 -0.97 -35.52
CA MET A 9 7.35 -1.92 -34.55
C MET A 9 7.81 -1.22 -33.27
N ALA A 10 8.51 -0.09 -33.40
CA ALA A 10 9.01 0.64 -32.24
C ALA A 10 7.88 1.23 -31.38
N LEU A 11 6.83 1.76 -32.01
CA LEU A 11 5.63 2.25 -31.31
C LEU A 11 4.89 1.12 -30.59
N LEU A 12 4.77 -0.06 -31.20
CA LEU A 12 4.14 -1.22 -30.55
C LEU A 12 4.93 -1.66 -29.32
N VAL A 13 6.27 -1.70 -29.40
CA VAL A 13 7.12 -2.02 -28.24
C VAL A 13 6.99 -0.96 -27.15
N GLY A 14 7.00 0.33 -27.51
CA GLY A 14 6.81 1.42 -26.56
C GLY A 14 5.45 1.36 -25.86
N LEU A 15 4.37 1.18 -26.62
CA LEU A 15 3.00 1.06 -26.10
C LEU A 15 2.82 -0.17 -25.22
N LEU A 16 3.45 -1.31 -25.56
CA LEU A 16 3.42 -2.50 -24.72
C LEU A 16 4.06 -2.20 -23.36
N ILE A 17 5.30 -1.71 -23.33
CA ILE A 17 6.04 -1.50 -22.08
C ILE A 17 5.42 -0.37 -21.25
N GLY A 18 5.23 0.81 -21.86
CA GLY A 18 4.69 1.97 -21.16
C GLY A 18 3.20 1.84 -20.83
N GLY A 19 2.41 1.22 -21.71
CA GLY A 19 0.99 0.96 -21.47
C GLY A 19 0.76 -0.05 -20.35
N SER A 20 1.50 -1.17 -20.34
CA SER A 20 1.44 -2.14 -19.23
C SER A 20 1.84 -1.51 -17.90
N ARG A 21 2.91 -0.68 -17.89
CA ARG A 21 3.31 0.09 -16.72
C ARG A 21 2.18 0.99 -16.22
N PHE A 22 1.57 1.77 -17.10
CA PHE A 22 0.47 2.67 -16.75
C PHE A 22 -0.72 1.93 -16.14
N LEU A 23 -1.17 0.85 -16.80
CA LEU A 23 -2.32 0.07 -16.34
C LEU A 23 -2.06 -0.55 -14.96
N TYR A 24 -0.83 -1.02 -14.71
CA TYR A 24 -0.47 -1.56 -13.41
C TYR A 24 -0.41 -0.46 -12.33
N GLU A 25 0.27 0.66 -12.58
CA GLU A 25 0.40 1.77 -11.62
C GLU A 25 -0.95 2.43 -11.30
N SER A 26 -1.78 2.67 -12.30
CA SER A 26 -3.11 3.27 -12.13
C SER A 26 -4.10 2.36 -11.40
N SER A 27 -3.81 1.06 -11.28
CA SER A 27 -4.60 0.14 -10.46
C SER A 27 -4.30 0.26 -8.96
N MET A 28 -3.17 0.84 -8.56
CA MET A 28 -2.77 0.89 -7.13
C MET A 28 -3.72 1.68 -6.24
N PRO A 29 -4.25 2.85 -6.63
CA PRO A 29 -5.22 3.58 -5.81
C PRO A 29 -6.50 2.78 -5.48
N SER A 30 -6.86 1.77 -6.28
CA SER A 30 -8.00 0.90 -5.96
C SER A 30 -7.79 0.08 -4.68
N LEU A 31 -6.54 -0.14 -4.27
CA LEU A 31 -6.22 -0.75 -2.99
C LEU A 31 -6.45 0.22 -1.84
N VAL A 32 -6.32 1.53 -2.05
CA VAL A 32 -6.40 2.56 -1.01
C VAL A 32 -7.53 3.56 -1.34
N PRO A 33 -8.80 3.15 -1.25
CA PRO A 33 -9.93 3.88 -1.83
C PRO A 33 -10.23 5.23 -1.16
N HIS A 34 -9.75 5.45 0.07
CA HIS A 34 -10.01 6.66 0.85
C HIS A 34 -8.84 7.65 0.85
N ASP A 35 -7.80 7.40 0.06
CA ASP A 35 -6.69 8.34 -0.07
C ASP A 35 -7.00 9.39 -1.16
N ALA A 36 -7.10 10.64 -0.73
CA ALA A 36 -7.31 11.78 -1.61
C ALA A 36 -6.17 11.97 -2.65
N GLN A 37 -5.00 11.37 -2.40
CA GLN A 37 -3.86 11.43 -3.31
C GLN A 37 -3.92 10.44 -4.47
N GLY A 38 -4.89 9.52 -4.49
CA GLY A 38 -5.03 8.52 -5.54
C GLY A 38 -5.14 9.12 -6.95
N GLY A 39 -5.84 10.26 -7.10
CA GLY A 39 -5.92 10.96 -8.38
C GLY A 39 -4.57 11.54 -8.84
N ILE A 40 -3.80 12.11 -7.91
CA ILE A 40 -2.45 12.66 -8.17
C ILE A 40 -1.53 11.53 -8.65
N TRP A 41 -1.61 10.36 -8.02
CA TRP A 41 -0.85 9.16 -8.42
C TRP A 41 -1.13 8.75 -9.87
N VAL A 42 -2.39 8.71 -10.30
CA VAL A 42 -2.76 8.34 -11.68
C VAL A 42 -2.18 9.33 -12.70
N VAL A 43 -2.20 10.63 -12.38
CA VAL A 43 -1.63 11.67 -13.25
C VAL A 43 -0.11 11.49 -13.39
N PHE A 44 0.62 11.32 -12.29
CA PHE A 44 2.06 11.06 -12.34
C PHE A 44 2.37 9.77 -13.11
N SER A 45 1.60 8.71 -12.87
CA SER A 45 1.72 7.43 -13.58
C SER A 45 1.52 7.59 -15.09
N SER A 46 0.57 8.44 -15.50
CA SER A 46 0.30 8.78 -16.91
C SER A 46 1.51 9.47 -17.55
N VAL A 47 2.06 10.49 -16.88
CA VAL A 47 3.20 11.27 -17.38
C VAL A 47 4.44 10.38 -17.56
N VAL A 48 4.81 9.62 -16.54
CA VAL A 48 6.02 8.78 -16.59
C VAL A 48 5.86 7.63 -17.59
N SER A 49 4.65 7.06 -17.70
CA SER A 49 4.37 6.02 -18.69
C SER A 49 4.39 6.56 -20.11
N GLY A 50 3.83 7.74 -20.35
CA GLY A 50 3.91 8.43 -21.65
C GLY A 50 5.35 8.72 -22.05
N GLY A 51 6.18 9.21 -21.13
CA GLY A 51 7.62 9.37 -21.34
C GLY A 51 8.31 8.04 -21.68
N THR A 52 7.95 6.95 -21.01
CA THR A 52 8.45 5.61 -21.29
C THR A 52 8.09 5.15 -22.70
N VAL A 53 6.83 5.33 -23.13
CA VAL A 53 6.38 5.01 -24.50
C VAL A 53 7.23 5.76 -25.52
N LEU A 54 7.40 7.07 -25.34
CA LEU A 54 8.13 7.92 -26.29
C LEU A 54 9.60 7.52 -26.39
N LEU A 55 10.29 7.35 -25.26
CA LEU A 55 11.73 7.05 -25.24
C LEU A 55 12.02 5.63 -25.73
N VAL A 56 11.23 4.63 -25.32
CA VAL A 56 11.37 3.25 -25.82
C VAL A 56 11.13 3.23 -27.34
N SER A 57 10.10 3.91 -27.83
CA SER A 57 9.82 4.00 -29.27
C SER A 57 10.96 4.67 -30.03
N LEU A 58 11.52 5.76 -29.49
CA LEU A 58 12.63 6.47 -30.12
C LEU A 58 13.87 5.58 -30.23
N PHE A 59 14.34 5.01 -29.12
CA PHE A 59 15.57 4.22 -29.12
C PHE A 59 15.43 2.88 -29.83
N CYS A 60 14.25 2.25 -29.77
CA CYS A 60 13.94 1.07 -30.57
C CYS A 60 13.97 1.39 -32.07
N PHE A 61 13.36 2.50 -32.50
CA PHE A 61 13.40 2.93 -33.89
C PHE A 61 14.83 3.20 -34.37
N LEU A 62 15.62 3.94 -33.57
CA LEU A 62 17.02 4.25 -33.89
C LEU A 62 17.86 2.98 -34.01
N ALA A 63 17.73 2.04 -33.06
CA ALA A 63 18.43 0.76 -33.12
C ALA A 63 18.07 -0.02 -34.40
N LEU A 64 16.78 -0.19 -34.70
CA LEU A 64 16.30 -0.88 -35.91
C LEU A 64 16.77 -0.19 -37.21
N ARG A 65 16.89 1.14 -37.18
CA ARG A 65 17.41 1.92 -38.31
C ARG A 65 18.90 1.67 -38.52
N PHE A 66 19.73 1.81 -37.48
CA PHE A 66 21.17 1.65 -37.59
C PHE A 66 21.60 0.22 -37.92
N PHE A 67 20.98 -0.79 -37.29
CA PHE A 67 21.22 -2.18 -37.67
C PHE A 67 20.83 -2.46 -39.12
N GLY A 68 19.73 -1.88 -39.59
CA GLY A 68 19.32 -1.99 -40.98
C GLY A 68 20.20 -1.23 -41.98
N MET A 69 21.06 -0.32 -41.51
CA MET A 69 22.11 0.35 -42.30
C MET A 69 23.48 -0.35 -42.15
N GLN A 70 23.53 -1.53 -41.53
CA GLN A 70 24.75 -2.27 -41.18
C GLN A 70 25.72 -1.52 -40.23
N MET A 71 25.27 -0.43 -39.61
CA MET A 71 26.03 0.35 -38.63
C MET A 71 25.93 -0.29 -37.24
N ARG A 72 26.62 -1.42 -37.03
CA ARG A 72 26.47 -2.25 -35.81
C ARG A 72 26.81 -1.50 -34.52
N LEU A 73 27.90 -0.73 -34.50
CA LEU A 73 28.31 0.03 -33.32
C LEU A 73 27.22 1.01 -32.87
N TRP A 74 26.68 1.80 -33.81
CA TRP A 74 25.63 2.76 -33.53
C TRP A 74 24.30 2.10 -33.13
N GLY A 75 23.97 0.96 -33.74
CA GLY A 75 22.85 0.14 -33.32
C GLY A 75 22.98 -0.29 -31.85
N SER A 76 24.16 -0.79 -31.45
CA SER A 76 24.46 -1.17 -30.07
C SER A 76 24.43 0.01 -29.10
N VAL A 77 24.95 1.18 -29.49
CA VAL A 77 24.88 2.40 -28.67
C VAL A 77 23.42 2.79 -28.38
N CYS A 78 22.53 2.68 -29.36
CA CYS A 78 21.09 2.95 -29.14
C CYS A 78 20.39 1.91 -28.24
N LEU A 79 20.95 0.72 -28.05
CA LEU A 79 20.41 -0.27 -27.12
C LEU A 79 20.71 0.05 -25.66
N LEU A 80 21.79 0.77 -25.35
CA LEU A 80 22.15 1.12 -23.97
C LEU A 80 21.05 1.91 -23.23
N PRO A 81 20.54 3.06 -23.76
CA PRO A 81 19.45 3.77 -23.11
C PRO A 81 18.15 2.95 -23.10
N LEU A 82 17.92 2.12 -24.13
CA LEU A 82 16.76 1.22 -24.17
C LEU A 82 16.79 0.22 -23.01
N ILE A 83 17.93 -0.45 -22.80
CA ILE A 83 18.13 -1.41 -21.70
C ILE A 83 17.96 -0.70 -20.35
N PHE A 84 18.52 0.50 -20.20
CA PHE A 84 18.39 1.28 -18.98
C PHE A 84 16.92 1.61 -18.69
N ILE A 85 16.17 2.15 -19.66
CA ILE A 85 14.76 2.51 -19.49
C ILE A 85 13.92 1.27 -19.15
N VAL A 86 14.09 0.17 -19.88
CA VAL A 86 13.35 -1.08 -19.62
C VAL A 86 13.70 -1.65 -18.25
N GLY A 87 14.98 -1.64 -17.87
CA GLY A 87 15.44 -2.07 -16.55
C GLY A 87 14.86 -1.22 -15.41
N TRP A 88 14.86 0.11 -15.57
CA TRP A 88 14.24 1.03 -14.62
C TRP A 88 12.73 0.79 -14.49
N THR A 89 12.02 0.62 -15.61
CA THR A 89 10.60 0.28 -15.60
C THR A 89 10.36 -1.04 -14.88
N ALA A 90 11.13 -2.08 -15.17
CA ALA A 90 10.99 -3.38 -14.52
C ALA A 90 11.25 -3.29 -13.01
N ASN A 91 12.31 -2.60 -12.58
CA ASN A 91 12.61 -2.39 -11.17
C ASN A 91 11.47 -1.66 -10.44
N THR A 92 10.92 -0.62 -11.07
CA THR A 92 9.77 0.13 -10.52
C THR A 92 8.54 -0.77 -10.36
N MET A 93 8.27 -1.62 -11.35
CA MET A 93 7.13 -2.56 -11.31
C MET A 93 7.31 -3.63 -10.24
N ILE A 94 8.52 -4.16 -10.05
CA ILE A 94 8.83 -5.12 -8.98
C ILE A 94 8.61 -4.47 -7.61
N HIS A 95 9.16 -3.28 -7.39
CA HIS A 95 8.98 -2.54 -6.15
C HIS A 95 7.51 -2.27 -5.85
N LEU A 96 6.73 -1.85 -6.86
CA LEU A 96 5.31 -1.61 -6.69
C LEU A 96 4.51 -2.88 -6.40
N THR A 97 4.93 -4.00 -6.99
CA THR A 97 4.37 -5.32 -6.70
C THR A 97 4.62 -5.72 -5.25
N GLN A 98 5.80 -5.44 -4.70
CA GLN A 98 6.11 -5.69 -3.29
C GLN A 98 5.23 -4.84 -2.37
N ILE A 99 5.03 -3.55 -2.68
CA ILE A 99 4.13 -2.67 -1.94
C ILE A 99 2.70 -3.22 -1.97
N ARG A 100 2.22 -3.64 -3.14
CA ARG A 100 0.90 -4.24 -3.30
C ARG A 100 0.75 -5.47 -2.39
N HIS A 101 1.71 -6.38 -2.41
CA HIS A 101 1.68 -7.55 -1.54
C HIS A 101 1.70 -7.17 -0.06
N ALA A 102 2.54 -6.23 0.35
CA ALA A 102 2.56 -5.74 1.73
C ALA A 102 1.19 -5.18 2.18
N LEU A 103 0.55 -4.36 1.34
CA LEU A 103 -0.78 -3.81 1.63
C LEU A 103 -1.88 -4.88 1.67
N VAL A 104 -1.79 -5.90 0.82
CA VAL A 104 -2.74 -7.02 0.82
C VAL A 104 -2.54 -7.91 2.04
N ASP A 105 -1.29 -8.27 2.36
CA ASP A 105 -0.94 -9.06 3.54
C ASP A 105 -1.40 -8.36 4.82
N ALA A 106 -1.16 -7.04 4.94
CA ALA A 106 -1.60 -6.27 6.10
C ALA A 106 -3.13 -6.24 6.26
N ALA A 107 -3.89 -6.24 5.16
CA ALA A 107 -5.35 -6.23 5.17
C ALA A 107 -5.97 -7.62 5.37
N ASN A 108 -5.21 -8.70 5.10
CA ASN A 108 -5.73 -10.05 5.18
C ASN A 108 -5.86 -10.52 6.65
N PRO A 109 -7.08 -10.83 7.14
CA PRO A 109 -7.29 -11.21 8.53
C PRO A 109 -6.63 -12.53 8.94
N THR A 110 -6.18 -13.34 7.98
CA THR A 110 -5.48 -14.62 8.25
C THR A 110 -3.96 -14.51 8.22
N THR A 111 -3.40 -13.31 7.97
CA THR A 111 -1.96 -13.11 7.92
C THR A 111 -1.31 -13.44 9.26
N GLU A 112 -0.19 -14.16 9.20
CA GLU A 112 0.57 -14.58 10.37
C GLU A 112 1.14 -13.38 11.15
N PRO A 113 1.17 -13.43 12.49
CA PRO A 113 1.70 -12.34 13.32
C PRO A 113 3.12 -11.90 12.96
N ASP A 114 4.00 -12.84 12.59
CA ASP A 114 5.39 -12.53 12.21
C ASP A 114 5.49 -11.76 10.90
N ARG A 115 4.58 -12.04 9.95
CA ARG A 115 4.50 -11.24 8.73
C ARG A 115 4.06 -9.81 9.05
N LEU A 116 3.08 -9.62 9.93
CA LEU A 116 2.62 -8.30 10.35
C LEU A 116 3.72 -7.52 11.10
N ARG A 117 4.52 -8.19 11.94
CA ARG A 117 5.72 -7.60 12.57
C ARG A 117 6.70 -7.08 11.52
N GLY A 118 6.98 -7.88 10.49
CA GLY A 118 7.90 -7.50 9.41
C GLY A 118 7.39 -6.36 8.51
N LEU A 119 6.10 -6.00 8.59
CA LEU A 119 5.52 -4.89 7.82
C LEU A 119 5.52 -3.56 8.59
N VAL A 120 5.85 -3.56 9.88
CA VAL A 120 5.91 -2.33 10.67
C VAL A 120 7.01 -1.42 10.12
N GLY A 121 6.62 -0.19 9.75
CA GLY A 121 7.56 0.77 9.15
C GLY A 121 7.88 0.53 7.68
N TYR A 122 7.18 -0.39 7.01
CA TYR A 122 7.34 -0.61 5.59
C TYR A 122 6.85 0.61 4.78
N GLU A 123 7.73 1.23 4.01
CA GLU A 123 7.39 2.43 3.23
C GLU A 123 6.61 2.07 1.96
N THR A 124 5.36 2.55 1.87
CA THR A 124 4.49 2.27 0.72
C THR A 124 4.28 3.48 -0.20
N GLY A 125 4.61 4.69 0.27
CA GLY A 125 4.25 5.94 -0.40
C GLY A 125 2.78 6.37 -0.22
N PHE A 126 1.92 5.54 0.40
CA PHE A 126 0.51 5.83 0.69
C PHE A 126 0.31 6.32 2.14
N GLY A 127 1.18 7.21 2.59
CA GLY A 127 1.15 7.74 3.96
C GLY A 127 1.16 6.64 5.03
N TYR A 128 0.13 6.63 5.88
CA TYR A 128 0.00 5.71 7.02
C TYR A 128 -0.88 4.49 6.73
N GLU A 129 -1.20 4.23 5.46
CA GLU A 129 -2.18 3.19 5.11
C GLU A 129 -1.74 1.78 5.55
N ILE A 130 -0.44 1.48 5.47
CA ILE A 130 0.08 0.20 5.96
C ILE A 130 -0.12 0.05 7.48
N ASP A 131 0.14 1.11 8.24
CA ASP A 131 -0.04 1.15 9.69
C ASP A 131 -1.52 1.01 10.06
N ASN A 132 -2.43 1.67 9.31
CA ASN A 132 -3.89 1.53 9.48
C ASN A 132 -4.35 0.07 9.30
N ARG A 133 -3.87 -0.60 8.25
CA ARG A 133 -4.23 -2.00 7.97
C ARG A 133 -3.71 -2.95 9.04
N ILE A 134 -2.45 -2.80 9.43
CA ILE A 134 -1.87 -3.58 10.53
C ILE A 134 -2.66 -3.32 11.82
N ALA A 135 -2.93 -2.06 12.17
CA ALA A 135 -3.71 -1.72 13.36
C ALA A 135 -5.15 -2.27 13.31
N SER A 136 -5.77 -2.38 12.13
CA SER A 136 -7.14 -2.91 11.97
C SER A 136 -7.19 -4.44 11.92
N ASN A 137 -6.07 -5.11 11.66
CA ASN A 137 -6.05 -6.55 11.44
C ASN A 137 -6.23 -7.32 12.76
N PRO A 138 -7.24 -8.21 12.86
CA PRO A 138 -7.53 -8.94 14.11
C PRO A 138 -6.41 -9.90 14.52
N ASN A 139 -5.51 -10.27 13.61
CA ASN A 139 -4.36 -11.12 13.92
C ASN A 139 -3.12 -10.37 14.39
N THR A 140 -3.14 -9.03 14.37
CA THR A 140 -2.00 -8.22 14.82
C THR A 140 -1.65 -8.48 16.28
N PRO A 141 -0.39 -8.78 16.59
CA PRO A 141 0.01 -9.10 17.94
C PRO A 141 0.15 -7.84 18.79
N VAL A 142 0.01 -8.01 20.11
CA VAL A 142 -0.04 -6.90 21.08
C VAL A 142 1.20 -6.00 21.04
N ASP A 143 2.39 -6.57 20.84
CA ASP A 143 3.64 -5.82 20.72
C ASP A 143 3.61 -4.84 19.54
N VAL A 144 3.08 -5.28 18.40
CA VAL A 144 2.90 -4.42 17.20
C VAL A 144 1.86 -3.33 17.46
N LEU A 145 0.72 -3.66 18.09
CA LEU A 145 -0.30 -2.66 18.42
C LEU A 145 0.25 -1.57 19.37
N ARG A 146 1.10 -1.94 20.33
CA ARG A 146 1.80 -0.98 21.20
C ARG A 146 2.77 -0.11 20.39
N SER A 147 3.54 -0.71 19.49
CA SER A 147 4.47 0.02 18.63
C SER A 147 3.73 1.04 17.75
N LEU A 148 2.57 0.68 17.19
CA LEU A 148 1.77 1.58 16.37
C LEU A 148 1.13 2.71 17.19
N TYR A 149 0.66 2.42 18.42
CA TYR A 149 0.14 3.44 19.33
C TYR A 149 1.18 4.51 19.70
N GLY A 150 2.46 4.13 19.74
CA GLY A 150 3.56 5.05 20.02
C GLY A 150 3.87 6.05 18.89
N LYS A 151 3.32 5.88 17.68
CA LYS A 151 3.51 6.80 16.56
C LYS A 151 2.60 8.02 16.71
N SER A 152 3.17 9.23 16.64
CA SER A 152 2.40 10.47 16.73
C SER A 152 1.67 10.78 15.42
N ASP A 153 0.64 11.63 15.49
CA ASP A 153 -0.02 12.25 14.33
C ASP A 153 -0.71 11.30 13.33
N GLN A 154 -0.92 10.04 13.72
CA GLN A 154 -1.60 9.02 12.93
C GLN A 154 -3.01 8.74 13.44
N VAL A 155 -3.93 9.71 13.31
CA VAL A 155 -5.31 9.58 13.82
C VAL A 155 -6.05 8.38 13.22
N GLY A 156 -5.87 8.12 11.92
CA GLY A 156 -6.45 6.93 11.27
C GLY A 156 -6.02 5.64 11.95
N THR A 157 -4.73 5.52 12.26
CA THR A 157 -4.15 4.34 12.94
C THR A 157 -4.71 4.21 14.35
N VAL A 158 -4.86 5.33 15.08
CA VAL A 158 -5.49 5.36 16.40
C VAL A 158 -6.94 4.85 16.35
N MET A 159 -7.71 5.22 15.34
CA MET A 159 -9.09 4.75 15.17
C MET A 159 -9.14 3.25 14.83
N CYS A 160 -8.19 2.75 14.04
CA CYS A 160 -8.03 1.31 13.79
C CYS A 160 -7.67 0.54 15.06
N LEU A 161 -6.73 1.04 15.87
CA LEU A 161 -6.39 0.49 17.19
C LEU A 161 -7.62 0.44 18.11
N ALA A 162 -8.41 1.52 18.15
CA ALA A 162 -9.62 1.58 18.95
C ALA A 162 -10.63 0.48 18.61
N ARG A 163 -10.71 0.04 17.34
CA ARG A 163 -11.65 -1.01 16.88
C ARG A 163 -11.09 -2.43 17.02
N ASN A 164 -9.78 -2.59 17.09
CA ASN A 164 -9.16 -3.90 17.04
C ASN A 164 -9.40 -4.70 18.35
N PRO A 165 -9.95 -5.92 18.26
CA PRO A 165 -10.26 -6.74 19.44
C PRO A 165 -9.03 -7.16 20.25
N LYS A 166 -7.83 -7.15 19.67
CA LYS A 166 -6.57 -7.48 20.37
C LYS A 166 -5.89 -6.27 21.00
N THR A 167 -6.43 -5.06 20.85
CA THR A 167 -5.84 -3.87 21.46
C THR A 167 -5.83 -3.99 22.98
N PRO A 168 -4.68 -3.76 23.64
CA PRO A 168 -4.56 -3.84 25.09
C PRO A 168 -5.49 -2.89 25.84
N ASP A 169 -5.99 -3.34 26.98
CA ASP A 169 -6.93 -2.62 27.84
C ASP A 169 -6.40 -1.24 28.25
N ASP A 170 -5.11 -1.15 28.58
CA ASP A 170 -4.47 0.12 28.96
C ASP A 170 -4.47 1.14 27.81
N ILE A 171 -4.31 0.67 26.57
CA ILE A 171 -4.40 1.53 25.39
C ILE A 171 -5.85 1.94 25.16
N LEU A 172 -6.80 1.00 25.23
CA LEU A 172 -8.23 1.30 25.05
C LEU A 172 -8.73 2.36 26.04
N LEU A 173 -8.34 2.26 27.31
CA LEU A 173 -8.69 3.23 28.35
C LEU A 173 -8.04 4.60 28.11
N LYS A 174 -6.77 4.64 27.68
CA LYS A 174 -6.11 5.91 27.29
C LYS A 174 -6.78 6.57 26.10
N LEU A 175 -7.23 5.79 25.12
CA LEU A 175 -7.98 6.28 23.97
C LEU A 175 -9.36 6.81 24.39
N ALA A 176 -10.02 6.17 25.35
CA ALA A 176 -11.29 6.63 25.89
C ALA A 176 -11.18 7.96 26.64
N SER A 177 -10.05 8.20 27.33
CA SER A 177 -9.78 9.45 28.04
C SER A 177 -9.26 10.58 27.15
N ARG A 178 -9.08 10.35 25.85
CA ARG A 178 -8.55 11.35 24.93
C ARG A 178 -9.58 12.46 24.71
N ASP A 179 -9.13 13.70 24.89
CA ASP A 179 -9.96 14.90 24.75
C ASP A 179 -9.35 15.83 23.72
N ASP A 180 -9.49 15.45 22.46
CA ASP A 180 -9.05 16.25 21.31
C ASP A 180 -10.14 16.29 20.25
N ASN A 181 -9.86 17.00 19.15
CA ASN A 181 -10.81 17.15 18.03
C ASN A 181 -11.30 15.80 17.49
N TRP A 182 -10.58 14.70 17.72
CA TRP A 182 -10.90 13.39 17.17
C TRP A 182 -11.70 12.49 18.12
N LYS A 183 -11.99 12.96 19.34
CA LYS A 183 -12.68 12.24 20.41
C LYS A 183 -13.94 11.53 19.95
N GLU A 184 -14.83 12.20 19.24
CA GLU A 184 -16.11 11.62 18.82
C GLU A 184 -15.92 10.38 17.93
N TRP A 185 -15.01 10.47 16.95
CA TRP A 185 -14.73 9.37 16.05
C TRP A 185 -13.95 8.23 16.72
N ILE A 186 -13.10 8.54 17.69
CA ILE A 186 -12.41 7.56 18.53
C ILE A 186 -13.43 6.83 19.42
N GLN A 187 -14.36 7.55 20.06
CA GLN A 187 -15.42 6.96 20.88
C GLN A 187 -16.33 6.04 20.05
N LYS A 188 -16.73 6.46 18.84
CA LYS A 188 -17.47 5.59 17.92
C LYS A 188 -16.71 4.31 17.57
N SER A 189 -15.38 4.41 17.46
CA SER A 189 -14.50 3.28 17.16
C SER A 189 -14.34 2.34 18.37
N LEU A 190 -14.18 2.88 19.57
CA LEU A 190 -14.16 2.13 20.83
C LEU A 190 -15.49 1.41 21.06
N ALA A 191 -16.63 2.07 20.79
CA ALA A 191 -17.96 1.47 20.90
C ALA A 191 -18.19 0.31 19.92
N ALA A 192 -17.37 0.17 18.87
CA ALA A 192 -17.42 -0.98 17.97
C ALA A 192 -16.52 -2.14 18.44
N ASN A 193 -15.64 -1.91 19.43
CA ASN A 193 -14.69 -2.91 19.91
C ASN A 193 -15.32 -3.84 20.96
N PRO A 194 -15.33 -5.17 20.74
CA PRO A 194 -15.91 -6.11 21.71
C PRO A 194 -15.18 -6.08 23.06
N ARG A 195 -13.84 -6.02 23.03
CA ARG A 195 -13.00 -6.01 24.23
C ARG A 195 -13.21 -4.76 25.07
N TYR A 196 -13.40 -3.60 24.43
CA TYR A 196 -13.72 -2.36 25.15
C TYR A 196 -15.06 -2.44 25.88
N LYS A 197 -16.09 -3.04 25.25
CA LYS A 197 -17.40 -3.27 25.90
C LYS A 197 -17.29 -4.21 27.09
N GLU A 198 -16.43 -5.22 27.03
CA GLU A 198 -16.20 -6.13 28.15
C GLU A 198 -15.57 -5.42 29.35
N ILE A 199 -14.61 -4.52 29.10
CA ILE A 199 -13.92 -3.76 30.15
C ILE A 199 -14.82 -2.69 30.77
N THR A 200 -15.69 -2.06 29.97
CA THR A 200 -16.53 -0.92 30.40
C THR A 200 -17.98 -1.29 30.71
N GLY A 201 -18.40 -2.51 30.36
CA GLY A 201 -19.74 -3.01 30.63
C GLY A 201 -19.99 -3.24 32.13
N PRO A 202 -21.26 -3.38 32.53
CA PRO A 202 -21.59 -3.69 33.92
C PRO A 202 -20.96 -5.03 34.31
N LYS A 203 -20.09 -5.01 35.32
CA LYS A 203 -19.58 -6.23 35.96
C LYS A 203 -20.79 -7.08 36.36
N PRO A 204 -20.86 -8.39 36.02
CA PRO A 204 -21.95 -9.23 36.49
C PRO A 204 -21.99 -9.11 38.01
N SER A 205 -23.13 -8.64 38.53
CA SER A 205 -23.37 -8.55 39.96
C SER A 205 -23.02 -9.91 40.56
N ALA A 206 -22.13 -9.92 41.55
CA ALA A 206 -21.90 -11.10 42.35
C ALA A 206 -23.27 -11.56 42.87
N VAL A 207 -23.79 -12.66 42.34
CA VAL A 207 -24.97 -13.31 42.90
C VAL A 207 -24.54 -13.70 44.31
N PRO A 208 -25.14 -13.15 45.39
CA PRO A 208 -24.83 -13.61 46.72
C PRO A 208 -25.29 -15.06 46.81
N SER A 209 -24.36 -15.98 47.09
CA SER A 209 -24.68 -17.36 47.41
C SER A 209 -25.31 -17.46 48.80
N GLU A 210 -26.50 -16.89 48.97
CA GLU A 210 -27.27 -16.95 50.22
C GLU A 210 -28.73 -17.30 49.92
N ALA A 211 -28.94 -18.55 49.50
CA ALA A 211 -30.25 -19.20 49.53
C ALA A 211 -30.09 -20.73 49.55
N ALA A 212 -29.34 -21.25 50.52
CA ALA A 212 -29.34 -22.69 50.83
C ALA A 212 -29.00 -22.90 52.31
N SER A 213 -29.97 -22.64 53.18
CA SER A 213 -30.21 -23.34 54.47
C SER A 213 -31.04 -22.49 55.43
N ARG A 214 -32.37 -22.48 55.25
CA ARG A 214 -33.35 -22.48 56.34
C ARG A 214 -34.59 -23.26 55.90
#